data_AF-A0A918YXI9-F1
#
_entry.id   AF-A0A918YXI9-F1
#
_cell.length_a   1.000
_cell.length_b   1.000
_cell.length_c   1.000
_cell.angle_alpha   90.00
_cell.angle_beta   90.00
_cell.angle_gamma   90.00
#
_symmetry.space_group_name_H-M   'P 1'
#
loop_
_entity.id
_entity.type
_entity.pdbx_description
1 polymer ?
#
loop_
_entity_poly.entity_id
_entity_poly.type
_entity_poly.pdbx_seq_one_letter_code
_entity_poly.pdbx_strand_id
1 'polypeptide(L)'
;MTVWWVGRRDAALVRIAERMVFFGGEPVEDPGAAELADALAELAGEYLASARGEAVRRAGVLLHEAAGELRQADRFRGTLLPVVLRHMRRAETVLDEAGGCLGLALRGVTAPSGGEAGAGVGGGVG
;
A
#
# COMPACT_ATOMS: atom_id res chain seq x y z
N MET A 1 8.69 7.60 31.22
CA MET A 1 8.15 6.53 30.35
C MET A 1 7.40 7.07 29.12
N THR A 2 6.71 8.22 29.21
CA THR A 2 5.92 8.80 28.11
C THR A 2 6.74 9.19 26.87
N VAL A 3 7.96 9.71 27.07
CA VAL A 3 8.87 10.15 25.98
C VAL A 3 9.21 9.03 24.99
N TRP A 4 9.40 7.80 25.48
CA TRP A 4 9.70 6.65 24.63
C TRP A 4 8.52 6.25 23.74
N TRP A 5 7.30 6.31 24.28
CA TRP A 5 6.09 6.03 23.52
C TRP A 5 5.81 7.09 22.45
N VAL A 6 6.07 8.36 22.76
CA VAL A 6 5.97 9.48 21.81
C VAL A 6 6.96 9.30 20.65
N GLY A 7 8.24 9.04 20.94
CA GLY A 7 9.22 8.83 19.88
C GLY A 7 8.89 7.64 18.95
N ARG A 8 8.30 6.57 19.48
CA ARG A 8 7.82 5.47 18.64
C ARG A 8 6.63 5.84 17.76
N ARG A 9 5.72 6.64 18.27
CA ARG A 9 4.56 7.13 17.51
C ARG A 9 5.06 7.98 16.35
N ASP A 10 5.97 8.91 16.62
CA ASP A 10 6.50 9.82 15.61
C ASP A 10 7.26 9.05 14.53
N ALA A 11 8.09 8.08 14.93
CA ALA A 11 8.76 7.20 13.99
C ALA A 11 7.78 6.34 13.15
N ALA A 12 6.63 5.94 13.70
CA ALA A 12 5.61 5.22 12.96
C ALA A 12 4.92 6.11 11.92
N LEU A 13 4.59 7.35 12.29
CA LEU A 13 4.01 8.34 11.38
C LEU A 13 4.91 8.58 10.18
N VAL A 14 6.22 8.76 10.42
CA VAL A 14 7.21 8.93 9.34
C VAL A 14 7.27 7.69 8.43
N ARG A 15 7.37 6.47 9.00
CA ARG A 15 7.42 5.23 8.19
C ARG A 15 6.17 5.02 7.33
N ILE A 16 5.01 5.44 7.82
CA ILE A 16 3.75 5.38 7.09
C ILE A 16 3.75 6.42 5.96
N ALA A 17 4.15 7.66 6.25
CA ALA A 17 4.27 8.72 5.24
C ALA A 17 5.22 8.34 4.10
N GLU A 18 6.40 7.80 4.43
CA GLU A 18 7.36 7.31 3.43
C GLU A 18 6.77 6.20 2.54
N ARG A 19 5.96 5.31 3.11
CA ARG A 19 5.27 4.26 2.35
C ARG A 19 4.19 4.80 1.41
N MET A 20 3.50 5.87 1.78
CA MET A 20 2.47 6.47 0.94
C MET A 20 3.02 6.96 -0.41
N VAL A 21 4.26 7.42 -0.42
CA VAL A 21 4.95 7.84 -1.65
C VAL A 21 5.07 6.70 -2.66
N PHE A 22 5.25 5.46 -2.22
CA PHE A 22 5.26 4.30 -3.12
C PHE A 22 3.93 4.12 -3.87
N PHE A 23 2.82 4.50 -3.25
CA PHE A 23 1.48 4.41 -3.85
C PHE A 23 1.12 5.63 -4.71
N GLY A 24 2.03 6.60 -4.84
CA GLY A 24 1.80 7.86 -5.55
C GLY A 24 1.24 8.98 -4.68
N GLY A 25 1.27 8.83 -3.35
CA GLY A 25 0.94 9.92 -2.43
C GLY A 25 2.03 10.99 -2.38
N GLU A 26 1.63 12.22 -2.09
CA GLU A 26 2.57 13.32 -1.86
C GLU A 26 3.32 13.13 -0.52
N PRO A 27 4.61 13.51 -0.44
CA PRO A 27 5.37 13.46 0.80
C PRO A 27 4.80 14.46 1.83
N VAL A 28 4.77 14.05 3.09
CA VAL A 28 4.27 14.86 4.22
C VAL A 28 5.41 15.13 5.20
N GLU A 29 5.75 16.39 5.43
CA GLU A 29 6.93 16.80 6.23
C GLU A 29 6.73 16.66 7.75
N ASP A 30 5.50 16.81 8.26
CA ASP A 30 5.16 16.62 9.68
C ASP A 30 3.86 15.81 9.84
N PRO A 31 3.90 14.50 9.55
CA PRO A 31 2.69 13.74 9.32
C PRO A 31 1.88 13.49 10.59
N GLY A 32 0.62 13.92 10.57
CA GLY A 32 -0.39 13.54 11.57
C GLY A 32 -1.15 12.26 11.21
N ALA A 33 -1.64 11.51 12.21
CA ALA A 33 -2.43 10.30 11.96
C ALA A 33 -3.72 10.58 11.16
N ALA A 34 -4.40 11.70 11.44
CA ALA A 34 -5.58 12.12 10.69
C ALA A 34 -5.26 12.49 9.24
N GLU A 35 -4.21 13.29 9.02
CA GLU A 35 -3.77 13.72 7.69
C GLU A 35 -3.38 12.53 6.82
N LEU A 36 -2.56 11.62 7.35
CA LEU A 36 -2.20 10.39 6.65
C LEU A 36 -3.42 9.51 6.34
N ALA A 37 -4.42 9.48 7.23
CA ALA A 37 -5.64 8.73 6.99
C ALA A 37 -6.45 9.30 5.83
N ASP A 38 -6.55 10.64 5.73
CA ASP A 38 -7.31 11.29 4.67
C ASP A 38 -6.59 11.14 3.31
N ALA A 39 -5.27 11.32 3.28
CA ALA A 39 -4.50 11.09 2.06
C ALA A 39 -4.52 9.61 1.60
N LEU A 40 -4.50 8.64 2.52
CA LEU A 40 -4.69 7.23 2.16
C LEU A 40 -6.10 6.94 1.64
N ALA A 41 -7.12 7.57 2.22
CA ALA A 41 -8.50 7.39 1.76
C ALA A 41 -8.72 7.98 0.35
N GLU A 42 -8.06 9.09 0.05
CA GLU A 42 -8.05 9.69 -1.29
C GLU A 42 -7.39 8.76 -2.32
N LEU A 43 -6.17 8.30 -2.04
CA LEU A 43 -5.47 7.32 -2.89
C LEU A 43 -6.28 6.03 -3.07
N ALA A 44 -6.90 5.53 -2.00
CA ALA A 44 -7.77 4.37 -2.08
C ALA A 44 -8.92 4.60 -3.06
N GLY A 45 -9.55 5.78 -3.03
CA GLY A 45 -10.60 6.17 -3.96
C GLY A 45 -10.14 6.15 -5.41
N GLU A 46 -8.96 6.70 -5.69
CA GLU A 46 -8.36 6.68 -7.03
C GLU A 46 -8.09 5.25 -7.52
N TYR A 47 -7.55 4.40 -6.65
CA TYR A 47 -7.23 3.01 -6.99
C TYR A 47 -8.51 2.19 -7.25
N LEU A 48 -9.55 2.39 -6.45
CA LEU A 48 -10.83 1.72 -6.62
C LEU A 48 -11.58 2.18 -7.87
N ALA A 49 -11.42 3.45 -8.27
CA ALA A 49 -11.96 3.98 -9.52
C ALA A 49 -11.16 3.55 -10.77
N SER A 50 -9.94 3.01 -10.58
CA SER A 50 -9.05 2.64 -11.66
C SER A 50 -9.50 1.38 -12.42
N ALA A 51 -9.40 1.41 -13.74
CA ALA A 51 -9.65 0.25 -14.61
C ALA A 51 -8.41 -0.66 -14.77
N ARG A 52 -7.30 -0.39 -14.06
CA ARG A 52 -5.99 -1.06 -14.19
C ARG A 52 -5.94 -2.51 -13.67
N GLY A 53 -7.09 -3.11 -13.39
CA GLY A 53 -7.23 -4.52 -13.05
C GLY A 53 -7.34 -4.84 -11.56
N GLU A 54 -7.52 -6.12 -11.27
CA GLU A 54 -7.88 -6.61 -9.93
C GLU A 54 -6.79 -6.37 -8.86
N ALA A 55 -5.51 -6.33 -9.24
CA ALA A 55 -4.44 -6.04 -8.30
C ALA A 55 -4.49 -4.59 -7.78
N VAL A 56 -4.78 -3.63 -8.65
CA VAL A 56 -4.93 -2.21 -8.27
C VAL A 56 -6.17 -2.02 -7.40
N ARG A 57 -7.27 -2.68 -7.75
CA ARG A 57 -8.49 -2.66 -6.92
C ARG A 57 -8.25 -3.23 -5.53
N ARG A 58 -7.56 -4.38 -5.41
CA ARG A 58 -7.19 -4.97 -4.12
C ARG A 58 -6.29 -4.06 -3.30
N ALA A 59 -5.30 -3.45 -3.93
CA ALA A 59 -4.48 -2.44 -3.27
C ALA A 59 -5.35 -1.27 -2.76
N GLY A 60 -6.31 -0.78 -3.55
CA GLY A 60 -7.26 0.26 -3.13
C GLY A 60 -8.08 -0.11 -1.88
N VAL A 61 -8.58 -1.35 -1.79
CA VAL A 61 -9.28 -1.84 -0.57
C VAL A 61 -8.36 -1.81 0.65
N LEU A 62 -7.12 -2.29 0.50
CA LEU A 62 -6.14 -2.31 1.59
C LEU A 62 -5.73 -0.90 2.02
N LEU A 63 -5.54 0.03 1.07
CA LEU A 63 -5.29 1.44 1.38
C LEU A 63 -6.45 2.04 2.21
N HIS A 64 -7.70 1.69 1.88
CA HIS A 64 -8.87 2.11 2.65
C HIS A 64 -8.88 1.52 4.08
N GLU A 65 -8.50 0.25 4.24
CA GLU A 65 -8.37 -0.37 5.57
C GLU A 65 -7.28 0.31 6.40
N ALA A 66 -6.12 0.60 5.80
CA ALA A 66 -5.03 1.32 6.46
C ALA A 66 -5.46 2.71 6.93
N ALA A 67 -6.19 3.46 6.09
CA ALA A 67 -6.80 4.73 6.49
C ALA A 67 -7.74 4.57 7.70
N GLY A 68 -8.55 3.51 7.71
CA GLY A 68 -9.43 3.18 8.83
C GLY A 68 -8.66 2.95 10.15
N GLU A 69 -7.55 2.23 10.11
CA GLU A 69 -6.69 2.01 11.27
C GLU A 69 -6.05 3.31 11.77
N LEU A 70 -5.59 4.19 10.88
CA LEU A 70 -5.06 5.49 11.27
C LEU A 70 -6.12 6.40 11.91
N ARG A 71 -7.36 6.38 11.43
CA ARG A 71 -8.48 7.08 12.08
C ARG A 71 -8.75 6.56 13.50
N GLN A 72 -8.61 5.24 13.71
CA GLN A 72 -8.70 4.68 15.06
C GLN A 72 -7.54 5.16 15.93
N ALA A 73 -6.32 5.18 15.41
CA ALA A 73 -5.16 5.71 16.11
C ALA A 73 -5.37 7.18 16.53
N ASP A 74 -5.88 8.02 15.62
CA ASP A 74 -6.18 9.43 15.86
C ASP A 74 -7.27 9.63 16.93
N ARG A 75 -8.33 8.79 16.93
CA ARG A 75 -9.40 8.85 17.93
C ARG A 75 -8.89 8.77 19.37
N PHE A 76 -7.79 8.05 19.61
CA PHE A 76 -7.19 7.95 20.94
C PHE A 76 -6.29 9.15 21.30
N ARG A 77 -6.13 10.16 20.43
CA ARG A 77 -5.47 11.47 20.65
C ARG A 77 -4.22 11.44 21.55
N GLY A 78 -3.40 10.41 21.42
CA GLY A 78 -2.19 10.22 22.24
C GLY A 78 -2.41 9.86 23.72
N THR A 79 -3.65 9.66 24.17
CA THR A 79 -3.96 9.27 25.56
C THR A 79 -3.67 7.79 25.85
N LEU A 80 -3.86 6.91 24.86
CA LEU A 80 -3.60 5.48 24.96
C LEU A 80 -2.52 5.05 23.96
N LEU A 81 -1.28 5.53 24.17
CA LEU A 81 -0.16 5.31 23.25
C LEU A 81 0.08 3.83 22.83
N PRO A 82 -0.11 2.82 23.71
CA PRO A 82 -0.03 1.42 23.28
C PRO A 82 -1.09 1.02 22.25
N VAL A 83 -2.30 1.57 22.38
CA VAL A 83 -3.43 1.33 21.46
C VAL A 83 -3.20 2.08 20.15
N VAL A 84 -2.76 3.34 20.22
CA VAL A 84 -2.35 4.13 19.04
C VAL A 84 -1.33 3.36 18.21
N LEU A 85 -0.26 2.86 18.85
CA LEU A 85 0.79 2.11 18.15
C LEU A 85 0.33 0.75 17.65
N ARG A 86 -0.66 0.11 18.27
CA ARG A 86 -1.27 -1.11 17.73
C ARG A 86 -1.94 -0.83 16.40
N HIS A 87 -2.74 0.23 16.32
CA HIS A 87 -3.40 0.64 15.09
C HIS A 87 -2.40 1.08 14.01
N MET A 88 -1.38 1.87 14.36
CA MET A 88 -0.32 2.26 13.42
C MET A 88 0.44 1.05 12.87
N ARG A 89 0.81 0.08 13.71
CA ARG A 89 1.45 -1.17 13.24
C ARG A 89 0.55 -1.95 12.29
N ARG A 90 -0.76 -1.99 12.56
CA ARG A 90 -1.70 -2.66 11.67
C ARG A 90 -1.79 -1.93 10.32
N ALA A 91 -1.84 -0.60 10.33
CA ALA A 91 -1.76 0.19 9.10
C ALA A 91 -0.47 -0.12 8.31
N GLU A 92 0.70 -0.16 8.98
CA GLU A 92 1.97 -0.55 8.34
C GLU A 92 1.88 -1.94 7.67
N THR A 93 1.35 -2.95 8.36
CA THR A 93 1.18 -4.31 7.80
C THR A 93 0.25 -4.32 6.58
N VAL A 94 -0.88 -3.63 6.66
CA VAL A 94 -1.85 -3.54 5.55
C VAL A 94 -1.24 -2.82 4.34
N LEU A 95 -0.40 -1.79 4.56
CA LEU A 95 0.33 -1.11 3.49
C LEU A 95 1.37 -2.04 2.84
N ASP A 96 2.09 -2.85 3.62
CA ASP A 96 3.02 -3.84 3.06
C ASP A 96 2.29 -4.88 2.18
N GLU A 97 1.10 -5.33 2.59
CA GLU A 97 0.23 -6.21 1.80
C GLU A 97 -0.28 -5.55 0.51
N ALA A 98 -0.67 -4.26 0.58
CA ALA A 98 -1.07 -3.47 -0.58
C ALA A 98 0.08 -3.36 -1.59
N GLY A 99 1.30 -3.10 -1.10
CA GLY A 99 2.51 -3.08 -1.91
C GLY A 99 2.80 -4.43 -2.57
N GLY A 100 2.58 -5.53 -1.85
CA GLY A 100 2.69 -6.89 -2.39
C GLY A 100 1.75 -7.16 -3.56
N CYS A 101 0.49 -6.68 -3.50
CA CYS A 101 -0.47 -6.81 -4.60
C CYS A 101 0.04 -6.16 -5.89
N LEU A 102 0.65 -4.97 -5.77
CA LEU A 102 1.18 -4.21 -6.90
C LEU A 102 2.52 -4.78 -7.40
N GLY A 103 3.40 -5.21 -6.49
CA GLY A 103 4.68 -5.82 -6.84
C GLY A 103 4.53 -7.13 -7.60
N LEU A 104 3.51 -7.94 -7.28
CA LEU A 104 3.15 -9.12 -8.06
C LEU A 104 2.56 -8.76 -9.43
N ALA A 105 1.78 -7.68 -9.53
CA ALA A 105 1.24 -7.20 -10.80
C ALA A 105 2.36 -6.71 -11.74
N LEU A 106 3.32 -5.92 -11.24
CA LEU A 106 4.46 -5.45 -12.03
C LEU A 106 5.35 -6.60 -12.53
N ARG A 107 5.46 -7.69 -11.77
CA ARG A 107 6.19 -8.91 -12.20
C ARG A 107 5.39 -9.78 -13.17
N GLY A 108 4.06 -9.68 -13.20
CA GLY A 108 3.18 -10.40 -14.11
C GLY A 108 3.05 -9.78 -15.50
N VAL A 109 3.47 -8.52 -15.69
CA VAL A 109 3.37 -7.76 -16.95
C VAL A 109 4.45 -8.16 -17.99
N THR A 110 5.41 -9.03 -17.65
CA THR A 110 6.52 -9.43 -18.54
C THR A 110 6.31 -10.73 -19.34
N ALA A 111 5.08 -11.19 -19.56
CA ALA A 111 4.83 -12.26 -20.53
C ALA A 111 4.36 -11.66 -21.88
N PRO A 112 5.24 -11.48 -22.89
CA PRO A 112 4.78 -11.29 -24.25
C PRO A 112 4.08 -12.58 -24.69
N SER A 113 2.75 -12.53 -24.74
CA SER A 113 1.92 -13.53 -25.38
C SER A 113 1.73 -13.11 -26.84
N GLY A 114 2.21 -13.95 -27.77
CA GLY A 114 1.80 -13.91 -29.17
C GLY A 114 2.94 -13.71 -30.16
N GLY A 115 3.26 -14.79 -30.89
CA GLY A 115 4.17 -14.78 -32.03
C GLY A 115 4.30 -16.17 -32.64
N GLU A 116 3.18 -16.75 -33.08
CA GLU A 116 3.17 -17.92 -33.95
C GLU A 116 3.96 -17.63 -35.24
N ALA A 117 4.92 -18.48 -35.60
CA ALA A 117 5.29 -18.76 -36.99
C ALA A 117 6.36 -19.87 -37.03
N GLY A 118 6.01 -21.03 -37.57
CA GLY A 118 6.97 -22.11 -37.77
C GLY A 118 6.33 -23.42 -38.18
N ALA A 119 5.52 -23.37 -39.24
CA ALA A 119 5.02 -24.54 -39.94
C ALA A 119 6.15 -25.54 -40.23
N GLY A 120 5.86 -26.82 -40.06
CA GLY A 120 6.79 -27.90 -40.33
C GLY A 120 7.25 -27.90 -41.78
N VAL A 121 8.54 -28.18 -41.96
CA VAL A 121 9.05 -28.87 -43.15
C VAL A 121 10.01 -29.93 -42.61
N GLY A 122 9.60 -31.19 -42.75
CA GLY A 122 10.40 -32.34 -42.36
C GLY A 122 11.67 -32.44 -43.20
N GLY A 123 12.79 -32.69 -42.50
CA GLY A 123 13.98 -33.26 -43.11
C GLY A 123 13.70 -34.72 -43.50
N GLY A 124 14.14 -35.10 -44.70
CA GLY A 124 13.95 -36.45 -45.25
C GLY A 124 14.93 -37.48 -44.72
N VAL A 125 14.62 -38.76 -44.97
CA VAL A 125 15.57 -39.85 -45.23
C VAL A 125 14.78 -41.01 -45.88
N GLY A 126 15.29 -41.60 -46.97
CA GLY A 126 14.78 -42.85 -47.56
C GLY A 126 14.66 -42.84 -49.07
#